data_AF-A0A066RKY9-F1
#
_entry.id   AF-A0A066RKY9-F1
#
_cell.length_a   1.000
_cell.length_b   1.000
_cell.length_c   1.000
_cell.angle_alpha   90.00
_cell.angle_beta   90.00
_cell.angle_gamma   90.00
#
_symmetry.space_group_name_H-M   'P 1'
#
loop_
_entity.id
_entity.type
_entity.pdbx_description
1 polymer ?
#
loop_
_entity_poly.entity_id
_entity_poly.type
_entity_poly.pdbx_seq_one_letter_code
_entity_poly.pdbx_strand_id
1 'polypeptide(L)'
;MSIKAPSQITIHDLPSKVKITLPEEPNSGGASFLMFIGLGIAIVGVLFAIFGPSKIYYNAYEGMTFIQTLQAYPGPIASVGFLICGIANYVTNSALQEYQQAVAESLENAIQITDEDIPEGFKLSIDHHEGDEKDVYYISLVEAPDDQVSEETSESEPLTAADKK
;
A
#
# COMPACT_ATOMS: atom_id res chain seq x y z
N MET A 1 -21.99 29.13 0.40
CA MET A 1 -21.51 27.75 0.19
C MET A 1 -21.68 27.01 1.50
N SER A 2 -22.47 25.94 1.51
CA SER A 2 -22.90 25.26 2.74
C SER A 2 -22.09 23.98 2.93
N ILE A 3 -21.46 23.82 4.09
CA ILE A 3 -20.78 22.58 4.49
C ILE A 3 -21.85 21.72 5.17
N LYS A 4 -22.24 20.60 4.55
CA LYS A 4 -23.29 19.71 5.06
C LYS A 4 -22.66 18.55 5.82
N ALA A 5 -23.19 18.25 7.00
CA ALA A 5 -22.81 17.08 7.79
C ALA A 5 -23.09 15.76 7.01
N PRO A 6 -22.45 14.63 7.36
CA PRO A 6 -22.45 13.39 6.56
C PRO A 6 -23.80 12.67 6.40
N SER A 7 -24.93 13.31 6.68
CA SER A 7 -26.26 12.75 6.44
C SER A 7 -26.82 13.27 5.11
N GLN A 8 -26.72 12.41 4.08
CA GLN A 8 -27.50 12.43 2.83
C GLN A 8 -27.10 13.52 1.82
N ILE A 9 -26.18 13.15 0.93
CA ILE A 9 -25.88 13.89 -0.30
C ILE A 9 -26.56 13.13 -1.45
N THR A 10 -27.44 13.83 -2.15
CA THR A 10 -28.12 13.36 -3.35
C THR A 10 -27.57 14.09 -4.58
N ILE A 11 -27.79 13.60 -5.79
CA ILE A 11 -27.23 14.15 -7.04
C ILE A 11 -27.52 15.64 -7.25
N HIS A 12 -28.67 16.12 -6.75
CA HIS A 12 -29.05 17.52 -6.83
C HIS A 12 -28.20 18.46 -5.96
N ASP A 13 -27.43 17.92 -5.00
CA ASP A 13 -26.51 18.69 -4.15
C ASP A 13 -25.13 18.88 -4.80
N LEU A 14 -24.87 18.30 -5.98
CA LEU A 14 -23.60 18.42 -6.69
C LEU A 14 -23.44 19.79 -7.40
N PRO A 15 -22.24 20.41 -7.39
CA PRO A 15 -21.02 19.99 -6.71
C PRO A 15 -21.08 20.28 -5.19
N SER A 16 -20.77 19.27 -4.37
CA SER A 16 -20.82 19.36 -2.90
C SER A 16 -19.47 19.02 -2.26
N LYS A 17 -19.21 19.59 -1.09
CA LYS A 17 -18.06 19.23 -0.25
C LYS A 17 -18.54 18.28 0.84
N VAL A 18 -17.90 17.12 0.97
CA VAL A 18 -18.26 16.12 1.98
C VAL A 18 -17.17 16.06 3.03
N LYS A 19 -17.54 16.27 4.29
CA LYS A 19 -16.67 16.02 5.42
C LYS A 19 -16.91 14.57 5.85
N ILE A 20 -15.98 13.68 5.51
CA ILE A 20 -16.07 12.26 5.83
C ILE A 20 -15.12 12.03 6.99
N THR A 21 -15.60 11.53 8.13
CA THR A 21 -14.71 11.19 9.24
C THR A 21 -13.85 10.00 8.83
N LEU A 22 -12.57 10.23 8.50
CA LEU A 22 -11.67 9.14 8.17
C LEU A 22 -11.32 8.33 9.43
N PRO A 23 -11.12 7.00 9.30
CA PRO A 23 -10.52 6.20 10.36
C PRO A 23 -9.11 6.72 10.69
N GLU A 24 -8.66 6.54 11.94
CA GLU A 24 -7.34 6.99 12.37
C GLU A 24 -6.24 6.43 11.46
N GLU A 25 -5.31 7.30 11.02
CA GLU A 25 -4.18 6.88 10.20
C GLU A 25 -3.41 5.76 10.92
N PRO A 26 -3.06 4.65 10.24
CA PRO A 26 -2.31 3.57 10.85
C PRO A 26 -0.99 4.10 11.41
N ASN A 27 -0.75 3.92 12.71
CA ASN A 27 0.46 4.40 13.37
C ASN A 27 1.70 3.67 12.83
N SER A 28 2.30 4.24 11.79
CA SER A 28 3.44 3.70 11.05
C SER A 28 4.77 3.84 11.79
N GLY A 29 4.80 4.51 12.95
CA GLY A 29 6.03 4.81 13.69
C GLY A 29 6.79 3.55 14.12
N GLY A 30 6.07 2.53 14.62
CA GLY A 30 6.67 1.27 15.06
C GLY A 30 7.25 0.45 13.90
N ALA A 31 6.50 0.33 12.79
CA ALA A 31 6.96 -0.40 11.62
C ALA A 31 8.15 0.30 10.93
N SER A 32 8.12 1.63 10.86
CA SER A 32 9.22 2.44 10.33
C SER A 32 10.50 2.25 11.15
N PHE A 33 10.40 2.27 12.48
CA PHE A 33 11.54 2.01 13.36
C PHE A 33 12.13 0.60 13.14
N LEU A 34 11.26 -0.41 13.02
CA LEU A 34 11.68 -1.78 12.75
C LEU A 34 12.39 -1.90 11.39
N MET A 35 11.88 -1.18 10.38
CA MET A 35 12.48 -1.10 9.05
C MET A 35 13.90 -0.51 9.11
N PHE A 36 14.12 0.57 9.87
CA PHE A 36 15.45 1.16 10.04
C PHE A 36 16.43 0.22 10.76
N ILE A 37 15.98 -0.49 11.78
CA ILE A 37 16.81 -1.50 12.46
C ILE A 37 17.20 -2.62 11.49
N GLY A 38 16.22 -3.19 10.79
CA GLY A 38 16.44 -4.26 9.82
C GLY A 38 17.43 -3.82 8.74
N LEU A 39 17.25 -2.60 8.23
CA LEU A 39 18.11 -2.03 7.20
C LEU A 39 19.54 -1.82 7.72
N GLY A 40 19.69 -1.31 8.95
CA GLY A 40 21.01 -1.15 9.58
C GLY A 40 21.76 -2.47 9.71
N ILE A 41 21.07 -3.52 10.18
CA ILE A 41 21.63 -4.87 10.32
C ILE A 41 21.99 -5.45 8.94
N ALA A 42 21.11 -5.28 7.94
CA ALA A 42 21.34 -5.76 6.58
C ALA A 42 22.57 -5.10 5.96
N ILE A 43 22.69 -3.76 6.09
CA ILE A 43 23.84 -2.99 5.61
C ILE A 43 25.12 -3.48 6.27
N VAL A 44 25.13 -3.66 7.59
CA VAL A 44 26.33 -4.16 8.30
C VAL A 44 26.73 -5.54 7.79
N GLY A 45 25.78 -6.46 7.63
CA GLY A 45 26.03 -7.79 7.09
C GLY A 45 26.59 -7.75 5.66
N VAL A 46 25.98 -6.94 4.78
CA VAL A 46 26.42 -6.77 3.39
C VAL A 46 27.79 -6.13 3.30
N LEU A 47 28.08 -5.12 4.13
CA LEU A 47 29.40 -4.47 4.17
C LEU A 47 30.48 -5.46 4.58
N PHE A 48 30.25 -6.30 5.60
CA PHE A 48 31.20 -7.34 5.96
C PHE A 48 31.26 -8.49 4.95
N ALA A 49 30.19 -8.75 4.17
CA ALA A 49 30.25 -9.72 3.09
C ALA A 49 31.14 -9.25 1.93
N ILE A 50 31.09 -7.95 1.60
CA ILE A 50 31.83 -7.36 0.47
C ILE A 50 33.26 -6.97 0.86
N PHE A 51 33.42 -6.33 2.01
CA PHE A 51 34.69 -5.76 2.48
C PHE A 51 35.34 -6.57 3.62
N GLY A 52 34.77 -7.72 3.98
CA GLY A 52 35.30 -8.57 5.04
C GLY A 52 36.65 -9.21 4.68
N PRO A 53 37.50 -9.48 5.68
CA PRO A 53 38.77 -10.17 5.46
C PRO A 53 38.54 -11.63 5.06
N SER A 54 39.34 -12.16 4.15
CA SER A 54 39.22 -13.55 3.70
C SER A 54 39.54 -14.59 4.78
N LYS A 55 40.27 -14.19 5.82
CA LYS A 55 40.62 -15.04 6.97
C LYS A 55 40.55 -14.22 8.24
N ILE A 56 39.95 -14.81 9.26
CA ILE A 56 39.85 -14.23 10.60
C ILE A 56 40.70 -15.09 11.53
N TYR A 57 41.70 -14.46 12.14
CA TYR A 57 42.53 -15.10 13.15
C TYR A 57 42.02 -14.67 14.52
N TYR A 58 41.68 -15.64 15.36
CA TYR A 58 41.27 -15.41 16.74
C TYR A 58 41.97 -16.40 17.66
N ASN A 59 42.13 -16.01 18.92
CA ASN A 59 42.71 -16.87 19.94
C ASN A 59 41.63 -17.84 20.42
N ALA A 60 41.85 -19.15 20.27
CA ALA A 60 40.89 -20.15 20.71
C ALA A 60 40.63 -20.13 22.22
N TYR A 61 41.58 -19.62 23.03
CA TYR A 61 41.44 -19.53 24.49
C TYR A 61 40.59 -18.33 24.92
N GLU A 62 40.63 -17.21 24.19
CA GLU A 62 39.87 -15.98 24.49
C GLU A 62 38.56 -15.87 23.70
N GLY A 63 38.43 -16.65 22.62
CA GLY A 63 37.27 -16.62 21.72
C GLY A 63 37.35 -15.53 20.64
N MET A 64 36.26 -15.39 19.88
CA MET A 64 36.13 -14.29 18.90
C MET A 64 35.63 -13.03 19.58
N THR A 65 36.24 -11.90 19.24
CA THR A 65 35.71 -10.59 19.60
C THR A 65 34.41 -10.30 18.84
N PHE A 66 33.62 -9.34 19.32
CA PHE A 66 32.36 -8.96 18.67
C PHE A 66 32.54 -8.63 17.18
N ILE A 67 33.59 -7.87 16.83
CA ILE A 67 33.89 -7.52 15.44
C ILE A 67 34.29 -8.74 14.62
N GLN A 68 35.07 -9.66 15.20
CA GLN A 68 35.44 -10.92 14.53
C GLN A 68 34.21 -11.79 14.28
N THR A 69 33.24 -11.81 15.20
CA THR A 69 31.97 -12.52 14.99
C THR A 69 31.15 -11.90 13.87
N LEU A 70 31.06 -10.57 13.81
CA LEU A 70 30.37 -9.87 12.71
C LEU A 70 31.01 -10.19 11.34
N GLN A 71 32.34 -10.25 11.30
CA GLN A 71 33.10 -10.60 10.10
C GLN A 71 33.01 -12.09 9.73
N ALA A 72 32.84 -12.98 10.72
CA ALA A 72 32.76 -14.43 10.49
C ALA A 72 31.41 -14.86 9.92
N TYR A 73 30.34 -14.12 10.22
CA TYR A 73 28.97 -14.47 9.82
C TYR A 73 28.23 -13.34 9.09
N PRO A 74 28.81 -12.72 8.04
CA PRO A 74 28.19 -11.58 7.37
C PRO A 74 26.88 -11.97 6.67
N GLY A 75 26.82 -13.17 6.09
CA GLY A 75 25.63 -13.71 5.43
C GLY A 75 24.43 -13.85 6.37
N PRO A 76 24.54 -14.63 7.46
CA PRO A 76 23.47 -14.75 8.45
C PRO A 76 23.00 -13.40 9.01
N ILE A 77 23.92 -12.47 9.26
CA ILE A 77 23.59 -11.11 9.74
C ILE A 77 22.75 -10.37 8.68
N ALA A 78 23.20 -10.38 7.43
CA ALA A 78 22.46 -9.76 6.34
C ALA A 78 21.05 -10.37 6.20
N SER A 79 20.93 -11.70 6.25
CA SER A 79 19.66 -12.41 6.17
C SER A 79 18.69 -12.03 7.28
N VAL A 80 19.17 -11.88 8.53
CA VAL A 80 18.34 -11.41 9.64
C VAL A 80 17.87 -9.98 9.40
N GLY A 81 18.74 -9.10 8.92
CA GLY A 81 18.37 -7.73 8.56
C GLY A 81 17.27 -7.68 7.48
N PHE A 82 17.45 -8.43 6.39
CA PHE A 82 16.45 -8.53 5.33
C PHE A 82 15.14 -9.15 5.80
N LEU A 83 15.18 -10.14 6.70
CA LEU A 83 13.98 -10.73 7.28
C LEU A 83 13.18 -9.70 8.09
N ILE A 84 13.86 -8.91 8.92
CA ILE A 84 13.22 -7.84 9.70
C ILE A 84 12.59 -6.80 8.77
N CYS A 85 13.31 -6.39 7.71
CA CYS A 85 12.74 -5.50 6.70
C CYS A 85 11.51 -6.11 6.01
N GLY A 86 11.54 -7.39 5.68
CA GLY A 86 10.40 -8.10 5.08
C GLY A 86 9.18 -8.08 5.99
N ILE A 87 9.35 -8.36 7.28
CA ILE A 87 8.28 -8.30 8.29
C ILE A 87 7.74 -6.87 8.43
N ALA A 88 8.61 -5.87 8.50
CA ALA A 88 8.20 -4.47 8.61
C ALA A 88 7.36 -4.02 7.40
N ASN A 89 7.78 -4.40 6.18
CA ASN A 89 7.02 -4.13 4.96
C ASN A 89 5.68 -4.85 4.94
N TYR A 90 5.66 -6.13 5.34
CA TYR A 90 4.42 -6.90 5.41
C TYR A 90 3.39 -6.23 6.34
N VAL A 91 3.80 -5.85 7.56
CA VAL A 91 2.92 -5.17 8.52
C VAL A 91 2.44 -3.82 7.98
N THR A 92 3.33 -3.04 7.35
CA THR A 92 2.97 -1.74 6.78
C THR A 92 1.96 -1.88 5.63
N ASN A 93 2.16 -2.86 4.76
CA ASN A 93 1.27 -3.12 3.63
C ASN A 93 -0.10 -3.63 4.08
N SER A 94 -0.15 -4.51 5.09
CA SER A 94 -1.42 -4.97 5.67
C SER A 94 -2.19 -3.81 6.31
N ALA A 95 -1.52 -2.97 7.10
CA ALA A 95 -2.15 -1.80 7.71
C ALA A 95 -2.66 -0.78 6.67
N LEU A 96 -1.91 -0.58 5.58
CA LEU A 96 -2.34 0.28 4.48
C LEU A 96 -3.56 -0.29 3.76
N GLN A 97 -3.62 -1.60 3.55
CA GLN A 97 -4.76 -2.26 2.91
C GLN A 97 -6.03 -2.16 3.76
N GLU A 98 -5.93 -2.40 5.07
CA GLU A 98 -7.05 -2.22 6.00
C GLU A 98 -7.55 -0.78 6.02
N TYR A 99 -6.63 0.20 6.03
CA TYR A 99 -6.97 1.61 5.95
C TYR A 99 -7.70 1.96 4.64
N GLN A 100 -7.20 1.50 3.49
CA GLN A 100 -7.85 1.73 2.19
C GLN A 100 -9.26 1.15 2.14
N GLN A 101 -9.46 -0.05 2.70
CA GLN A 101 -10.79 -0.67 2.78
C GLN A 101 -11.73 0.14 3.67
N ALA A 102 -11.27 0.57 4.85
CA ALA A 102 -12.08 1.37 5.77
C ALA A 102 -12.44 2.75 5.19
N VAL A 103 -11.54 3.36 4.40
CA VAL A 103 -11.83 4.59 3.66
C VAL A 103 -12.86 4.33 2.55
N ALA A 104 -12.71 3.26 1.77
CA ALA A 104 -13.67 2.90 0.72
C ALA A 104 -15.08 2.64 1.29
N GLU A 105 -15.18 1.90 2.39
CA GLU A 105 -16.44 1.64 3.09
C GLU A 105 -17.06 2.92 3.65
N SER A 106 -16.25 3.82 4.22
CA SER A 106 -16.73 5.12 4.72
C SER A 106 -17.25 6.01 3.60
N LEU A 107 -16.63 5.91 2.42
CA LEU A 107 -17.01 6.66 1.23
C LEU A 107 -18.32 6.12 0.62
N GLU A 108 -18.46 4.81 0.49
CA GLU A 108 -19.68 4.15 0.01
C GLU A 108 -20.88 4.43 0.91
N ASN A 109 -20.69 4.35 2.24
CA ASN A 109 -21.75 4.67 3.19
C ASN A 109 -22.15 6.16 3.19
N ALA A 110 -21.21 7.07 2.91
CA ALA A 110 -21.48 8.50 2.84
C ALA A 110 -22.15 8.93 1.52
N ILE A 111 -21.93 8.18 0.43
CA ILE A 111 -22.41 8.48 -0.92
C ILE A 111 -23.47 7.44 -1.31
N GLN A 112 -24.74 7.71 -0.98
CA GLN A 112 -25.88 6.99 -1.58
C GLN A 112 -26.18 7.58 -2.98
N ILE A 113 -25.23 7.46 -3.90
CA ILE A 113 -25.49 7.70 -5.34
C ILE A 113 -25.44 6.33 -6.00
N THR A 114 -26.60 5.83 -6.40
CA THR A 114 -26.72 4.55 -7.13
C THR A 114 -26.27 4.79 -8.59
N ASP A 115 -25.68 3.80 -9.26
CA ASP A 115 -25.27 3.95 -10.68
C ASP A 115 -26.45 4.32 -11.61
N GLU A 116 -27.68 3.97 -11.23
CA GLU A 116 -28.94 4.31 -11.93
C GLU A 116 -29.25 5.82 -11.96
N ASP A 117 -28.59 6.56 -11.08
CA ASP A 117 -28.88 7.93 -10.70
C ASP A 117 -27.87 8.87 -11.42
N ILE A 118 -26.80 8.30 -11.97
CA ILE A 118 -25.75 9.00 -12.74
C ILE A 118 -26.23 9.17 -14.20
N PRO A 119 -26.28 10.41 -14.74
CA PRO A 119 -26.64 10.61 -16.14
C PRO A 119 -25.61 9.99 -17.09
N GLU A 120 -26.09 9.37 -18.18
CA GLU A 120 -25.24 8.76 -19.21
C GLU A 120 -24.15 9.75 -19.70
N GLY A 121 -22.89 9.30 -19.73
CA GLY A 121 -21.75 10.11 -20.17
C GLY A 121 -20.96 10.82 -19.07
N PHE A 122 -21.31 10.66 -17.79
CA PHE A 122 -20.60 11.26 -16.65
C PHE A 122 -20.01 10.21 -15.70
N LYS A 123 -18.87 10.51 -15.08
CA LYS A 123 -18.24 9.77 -13.99
C LYS A 123 -18.10 10.67 -12.75
N LEU A 124 -18.18 10.09 -11.57
CA LEU A 124 -17.87 10.76 -10.31
C LEU A 124 -16.34 10.89 -10.16
N SER A 125 -15.84 12.12 -10.08
CA SER A 125 -14.45 12.41 -9.68
C SER A 125 -14.43 12.81 -8.22
N ILE A 126 -13.58 12.12 -7.45
CA ILE A 126 -13.38 12.35 -6.03
C ILE A 126 -11.96 12.84 -5.85
N ASP A 127 -11.82 14.15 -5.64
CA ASP A 127 -10.52 14.79 -5.45
C ASP A 127 -10.27 15.04 -3.96
N HIS A 128 -9.13 14.52 -3.48
CA HIS A 128 -8.63 14.82 -2.14
C HIS A 128 -7.85 16.14 -2.19
N HIS A 129 -8.30 17.15 -1.45
CA HIS A 129 -7.60 18.43 -1.40
C HIS A 129 -6.74 18.49 -0.13
N GLU A 130 -5.42 18.41 -0.29
CA GLU A 130 -4.45 18.68 0.78
C GLU A 130 -4.52 20.17 1.16
N GLY A 131 -5.42 20.52 2.08
CA GLY A 131 -5.55 21.84 2.70
C GLY A 131 -5.77 21.73 4.21
N ASP A 132 -5.91 22.87 4.90
CA ASP A 132 -5.95 23.03 6.37
C ASP A 132 -6.93 22.12 7.15
N GLU A 133 -7.88 21.47 6.48
CA GLU A 133 -8.75 20.45 7.08
C GLU A 133 -8.43 19.09 6.46
N LYS A 134 -7.70 18.24 7.22
CA LYS A 134 -7.74 16.79 7.01
C LYS A 134 -9.22 16.38 6.98
N ASP A 135 -9.59 15.47 6.08
CA ASP A 135 -10.92 14.85 6.01
C ASP A 135 -11.99 15.50 5.10
N VAL A 136 -11.60 16.37 4.17
CA VAL A 136 -12.53 16.98 3.20
C VAL A 136 -12.31 16.44 1.78
N TYR A 137 -13.29 15.70 1.26
CA TYR A 137 -13.32 15.24 -0.13
C TYR A 137 -14.24 16.12 -0.97
N TYR A 138 -13.77 16.47 -2.17
CA TYR A 138 -14.56 17.17 -3.18
C TYR A 138 -15.12 16.16 -4.17
N ILE A 139 -16.44 16.11 -4.27
CA ILE A 139 -17.13 15.24 -5.23
C ILE A 139 -17.67 16.11 -6.36
N SER A 140 -17.28 15.79 -7.59
CA SER A 140 -17.75 16.46 -8.80
C SER A 140 -18.09 15.46 -9.90
N LEU A 141 -19.03 15.81 -10.77
CA LEU A 141 -19.32 15.06 -11.99
C LEU A 141 -18.38 15.54 -13.09
N VAL A 142 -17.65 14.61 -13.72
CA VAL A 142 -16.75 14.86 -14.84
C VAL A 142 -17.24 14.05 -16.04
N GLU A 143 -17.20 14.62 -17.24
CA GLU A 143 -17.54 13.90 -18.48
C GLU A 143 -16.61 12.67 -18.62
N ALA A 144 -17.20 11.50 -18.83
CA ALA A 144 -16.46 10.29 -19.10
C ALA A 144 -15.78 10.45 -20.46
N PRO A 145 -14.44 10.29 -20.57
CA PRO A 145 -13.81 10.24 -21.89
C PRO A 145 -14.38 9.04 -22.66
N ASP A 146 -14.85 9.28 -23.89
CA ASP A 146 -15.59 8.38 -24.80
C ASP A 146 -14.91 7.03 -25.17
N ASP A 147 -13.80 6.65 -24.53
CA ASP A 147 -12.92 5.58 -25.00
C ASP A 147 -13.07 4.23 -24.28
N GLN A 148 -14.27 3.87 -23.79
CA GLN A 148 -14.57 2.47 -23.40
C GLN A 148 -16.00 2.07 -23.75
N VAL A 149 -16.29 1.96 -25.04
CA VAL A 149 -17.39 1.14 -25.56
C VAL A 149 -16.78 -0.06 -26.29
N SER A 150 -17.27 -1.25 -25.95
CA SER A 150 -17.10 -2.56 -26.60
C SER A 150 -15.74 -3.27 -26.50
N GLU A 151 -15.64 -4.27 -25.61
CA GLU A 151 -15.52 -5.70 -26.00
C GLU A 151 -15.47 -6.61 -24.75
N GLU A 152 -16.63 -6.90 -24.16
CA GLU A 152 -16.89 -8.21 -23.58
C GLU A 152 -18.20 -8.71 -24.17
N THR A 153 -18.16 -9.79 -24.97
CA THR A 153 -19.05 -10.96 -24.86
C THR A 153 -18.84 -11.93 -26.03
N SER A 154 -18.56 -13.18 -25.64
CA SER A 154 -18.74 -14.46 -26.36
C SER A 154 -17.84 -14.78 -27.56
N GLU A 155 -16.98 -15.77 -27.40
CA GLU A 155 -17.33 -17.09 -27.96
C GLU A 155 -16.65 -18.22 -27.16
N SER A 156 -17.45 -18.88 -26.33
CA SER A 156 -17.16 -20.22 -25.84
C SER A 156 -17.53 -21.23 -26.93
N GLU A 157 -16.58 -22.01 -27.43
CA GLU A 157 -16.88 -23.40 -27.82
C GLU A 157 -15.69 -24.35 -27.56
N PRO A 158 -15.97 -25.63 -27.23
CA PRO A 158 -15.00 -26.60 -26.75
C PRO A 158 -14.52 -27.61 -27.81
N LEU A 159 -13.49 -28.39 -27.44
CA LEU A 159 -13.09 -29.70 -27.99
C LEU A 159 -12.57 -29.78 -29.44
N THR A 160 -11.31 -30.21 -29.60
CA THR A 160 -11.03 -31.56 -30.14
C THR A 160 -9.55 -31.94 -30.01
N ALA A 161 -9.34 -33.17 -29.53
CA ALA A 161 -8.06 -33.88 -29.54
C ALA A 161 -7.81 -34.56 -30.89
N ALA A 162 -6.53 -34.70 -31.27
CA ALA A 162 -5.91 -35.57 -32.30
C ALA A 162 -4.87 -34.76 -33.09
N ASP A 163 -3.74 -35.24 -33.62
CA ASP A 163 -2.96 -36.48 -33.64
C ASP A 163 -1.80 -36.15 -34.62
N LYS A 164 -0.59 -36.70 -34.42
CA LYS A 164 0.60 -36.73 -35.33
C LYS A 164 1.19 -35.37 -35.78
N LYS A 165 2.50 -35.14 -35.63
CA LYS A 165 3.59 -35.94 -36.19
C LYS A 165 4.93 -35.57 -35.55
#